data_AF-B9WIC3-F1
#
_entry.id   AF-B9WIC3-F1
#
_cell.length_a   1.000
_cell.length_b   1.000
_cell.length_c   1.000
_cell.angle_alpha   90.00
_cell.angle_beta   90.00
_cell.angle_gamma   90.00
#
_symmetry.space_group_name_H-M   'P 1'
#
loop_
_entity.id
_entity.type
_entity.pdbx_description
1 polymer ?
#
loop_
_entity_poly.entity_id
_entity_poly.type
_entity_poly.pdbx_seq_one_letter_code
_entity_poly.pdbx_strand_id
1 'polypeptide(L)'
;MLRSLSRDSFTTLIEENDDNENDDLQSQSQHENTEELTSDLISLISQETLINTSVQIMNQNVSQFNKHYELPLISSYLHTGVSLYLSFQDLLNNKPPLLTRTSSMMNINNLLRRPFRNSSFLTIHKHESMSNKFEFCHVDFKIHSNHITYYILKFPTLDETIYLINNNSSKPTVDFEYKKTCFRITGVTGTTSVIGVSPEIKLYVMNPNSKNLLTYNTTVLNGKKLQINNGLSKLVNSQDQSRINEMLRNEKPVISIPMGRYLDQGDAKLKLDNSSVNGGATKHKSNVIKHGVIRLFDYKEEEENAESNTVSNDMLVLCCVLLVLREQEYRKFKSG
;
A
#
# COMPACT_ATOMS: atom_id res chain seq x y z
N MET A 1 17.58 39.19 20.99
CA MET A 1 18.59 38.99 22.06
C MET A 1 17.83 38.54 23.30
N LEU A 2 18.08 37.43 24.00
CA LEU A 2 19.11 36.41 24.01
C LEU A 2 18.43 35.10 24.48
N ARG A 3 18.87 33.97 23.93
CA ARG A 3 18.45 32.60 24.30
C ARG A 3 18.97 32.26 25.70
N SER A 4 18.20 31.49 26.47
CA SER A 4 18.77 30.58 27.48
C SER A 4 18.44 29.13 27.09
N LEU A 5 19.50 28.36 26.87
CA LEU A 5 19.52 26.91 26.72
C LEU A 5 20.04 26.37 28.05
N SER A 6 19.34 25.44 28.68
CA SER A 6 19.89 24.58 29.74
C SER A 6 19.94 23.15 29.21
N ARG A 7 21.14 22.75 28.78
CA ARG A 7 21.58 21.38 28.57
C ARG A 7 22.39 21.00 29.81
N ASP A 8 21.87 20.07 30.61
CA ASP A 8 22.67 19.24 31.53
C ASP A 8 22.50 17.81 30.98
N SER A 9 23.49 17.17 30.34
CA SER A 9 24.84 16.77 30.78
C SER A 9 24.78 15.68 31.85
N PHE A 10 24.61 14.43 31.41
CA PHE A 10 25.11 13.27 32.15
C PHE A 10 26.25 12.65 31.34
N THR A 11 27.45 12.93 31.83
CA THR A 11 28.72 12.31 31.50
C THR A 11 28.80 10.94 32.16
N THR A 12 29.26 9.93 31.42
CA THR A 12 29.78 8.69 32.02
C THR A 12 31.18 8.48 31.42
N LEU A 13 32.15 8.81 32.25
CA LEU A 13 33.55 8.40 32.35
C LEU A 13 34.14 7.60 31.17
N ILE A 14 35.08 8.24 30.48
CA ILE A 14 36.14 7.61 29.69
C ILE A 14 37.36 7.54 30.62
N GLU A 15 37.85 6.34 30.91
CA GLU A 15 39.24 6.15 31.34
C GLU A 15 40.08 5.87 30.10
N GLU A 16 41.08 6.73 29.89
CA GLU A 16 42.13 6.61 28.88
C GLU A 16 43.09 5.47 29.27
N ASN A 17 43.38 4.58 28.32
CA ASN A 17 44.67 3.90 28.24
C ASN A 17 45.04 3.80 26.76
N ASP A 18 46.22 4.36 26.47
CA ASP A 18 46.80 4.58 25.15
C ASP A 18 47.26 3.28 24.44
N ASP A 19 47.20 3.39 23.11
CA ASP A 19 48.06 2.82 22.06
C ASP A 19 48.20 1.30 21.89
N ASN A 20 47.55 0.77 20.84
CA ASN A 20 48.26 0.30 19.65
C ASN A 20 47.32 0.00 18.46
N GLU A 21 47.81 0.41 17.29
CA GLU A 21 47.20 0.34 15.96
C GLU A 21 47.03 -1.09 15.44
N ASN A 22 45.84 -1.41 14.89
CA ASN A 22 45.60 -1.79 13.49
C ASN A 22 44.31 -2.62 13.31
N ASP A 23 43.50 -2.19 12.35
CA ASP A 23 42.62 -2.96 11.45
C ASP A 23 41.91 -4.21 12.00
N ASP A 24 40.64 -4.03 12.40
CA ASP A 24 39.50 -4.87 11.96
C ASP A 24 38.21 -4.47 12.70
N LEU A 25 37.47 -3.50 12.17
CA LEU A 25 36.14 -3.13 12.67
C LEU A 25 35.19 -2.82 11.50
N GLN A 26 34.94 -3.83 10.67
CA GLN A 26 33.80 -3.88 9.75
C GLN A 26 33.27 -5.31 9.64
N SER A 27 32.47 -5.78 10.61
CA SER A 27 31.63 -6.99 10.42
C SER A 27 30.68 -7.30 11.60
N GLN A 28 30.05 -6.31 12.24
CA GLN A 28 29.07 -6.60 13.32
C GLN A 28 27.81 -5.71 13.35
N SER A 29 27.28 -5.29 12.19
CA SER A 29 26.00 -4.56 12.15
C SER A 29 25.06 -4.98 11.02
N GLN A 30 25.09 -6.25 10.61
CA GLN A 30 24.17 -6.78 9.59
C GLN A 30 23.38 -8.03 9.98
N HIS A 31 23.49 -8.55 11.21
CA HIS A 31 22.81 -9.80 11.57
C HIS A 31 21.56 -9.71 12.45
N GLU A 32 21.24 -8.57 13.09
CA GLU A 32 20.11 -8.52 14.03
C GLU A 32 18.73 -8.33 13.36
N ASN A 33 18.65 -7.81 12.14
CA ASN A 33 17.35 -7.63 11.46
C ASN A 33 16.86 -8.89 10.72
N THR A 34 17.70 -9.91 10.54
CA THR A 34 17.32 -11.13 9.81
C THR A 34 16.70 -12.19 10.73
N GLU A 35 17.05 -12.17 12.03
CA GLU A 35 16.54 -13.14 13.01
C GLU A 35 15.11 -12.83 13.48
N GLU A 36 14.68 -11.56 13.53
CA GLU A 36 13.26 -11.23 13.70
C GLU A 36 12.41 -11.67 12.49
N LEU A 37 12.97 -11.61 11.27
CA LEU A 37 12.29 -11.94 10.00
C LEU A 37 12.04 -13.44 9.80
N THR A 38 12.88 -14.31 10.35
CA THR A 38 12.64 -15.76 10.36
C THR A 38 11.64 -16.15 11.46
N SER A 39 11.54 -15.38 12.54
CA SER A 39 10.58 -15.64 13.63
C SER A 39 9.11 -15.46 13.20
N ASP A 40 8.81 -14.48 12.34
CA ASP A 40 7.48 -14.26 11.76
C ASP A 40 7.07 -15.38 10.78
N LEU A 41 8.06 -15.98 10.11
CA LEU A 41 7.89 -17.06 9.13
C LEU A 41 7.75 -18.42 9.81
N ILE A 42 8.53 -18.68 10.86
CA ILE A 42 8.32 -19.79 11.77
C ILE A 42 6.94 -19.65 12.43
N SER A 43 6.44 -18.45 12.72
CA SER A 43 5.07 -18.28 13.21
C SER A 43 3.99 -18.58 12.16
N LEU A 44 4.24 -18.42 10.86
CA LEU A 44 3.28 -18.77 9.79
C LEU A 44 3.21 -20.28 9.58
N ILE A 45 4.37 -20.95 9.62
CA ILE A 45 4.48 -22.40 9.44
C ILE A 45 4.19 -23.15 10.77
N SER A 46 4.53 -22.59 11.94
CA SER A 46 4.15 -23.13 13.25
C SER A 46 2.69 -22.86 13.60
N GLN A 47 2.01 -21.95 12.89
CA GLN A 47 0.55 -21.79 12.94
C GLN A 47 -0.20 -22.70 11.95
N GLU A 48 0.47 -23.68 11.32
CA GLU A 48 -0.22 -24.80 10.64
C GLU A 48 -1.20 -25.54 11.56
N THR A 49 -1.14 -25.34 12.88
CA THR A 49 -2.10 -25.88 13.85
C THR A 49 -3.33 -25.00 14.14
N LEU A 50 -3.46 -23.76 13.61
CA LEU A 50 -4.53 -22.84 14.01
C LEU A 50 -5.27 -22.10 12.87
N ILE A 51 -4.70 -22.01 11.66
CA ILE A 51 -5.42 -21.38 10.53
C ILE A 51 -6.28 -22.44 9.86
N ASN A 52 -7.60 -22.24 9.87
CA ASN A 52 -8.52 -23.12 9.16
C ASN A 52 -8.25 -23.04 7.65
N THR A 53 -7.63 -24.08 7.10
CA THR A 53 -7.33 -24.23 5.67
C THR A 53 -8.59 -24.37 4.81
N SER A 54 -9.81 -24.33 5.36
CA SER A 54 -11.03 -24.22 4.57
C SER A 54 -11.40 -22.77 4.22
N VAL A 55 -10.68 -21.77 4.76
CA VAL A 55 -10.97 -20.36 4.49
C VAL A 55 -10.64 -20.04 3.04
N GLN A 56 -11.62 -19.50 2.33
CA GLN A 56 -11.46 -19.03 0.96
C GLN A 56 -11.23 -17.51 0.94
N ILE A 57 -10.22 -17.09 0.18
CA ILE A 57 -9.84 -15.71 -0.09
C ILE A 57 -9.82 -15.56 -1.61
N MET A 58 -10.64 -14.65 -2.14
CA MET A 58 -10.80 -14.38 -3.58
C MET A 58 -11.10 -15.66 -4.40
N ASN A 59 -11.93 -16.54 -3.83
CA ASN A 59 -12.26 -17.88 -4.33
C ASN A 59 -11.08 -18.89 -4.38
N GLN A 60 -9.95 -18.58 -3.75
CA GLN A 60 -8.81 -19.49 -3.60
C GLN A 60 -8.67 -19.91 -2.14
N ASN A 61 -8.13 -21.09 -1.90
CA ASN A 61 -7.86 -21.54 -0.55
C ASN A 61 -6.71 -20.73 0.07
N VAL A 62 -6.80 -20.35 1.35
CA VAL A 62 -5.71 -19.69 2.07
C VAL A 62 -4.38 -20.45 1.94
N SER A 63 -4.40 -21.78 1.88
CA SER A 63 -3.19 -22.60 1.72
C SER A 63 -2.47 -22.41 0.39
N GLN A 64 -3.15 -21.85 -0.62
CA GLN A 64 -2.56 -21.57 -1.93
C GLN A 64 -1.77 -20.26 -1.95
N PHE A 65 -1.93 -19.38 -0.97
CA PHE A 65 -1.23 -18.10 -0.87
C PHE A 65 0.19 -18.27 -0.31
N ASN A 66 1.03 -18.99 -1.04
CA ASN A 66 2.39 -19.37 -0.63
C ASN A 66 3.47 -18.42 -1.15
N LYS A 67 3.16 -17.54 -2.12
CA LYS A 67 4.12 -16.57 -2.67
C LYS A 67 4.02 -15.24 -1.95
N HIS A 68 5.16 -14.66 -1.61
CA HIS A 68 5.27 -13.33 -1.02
C HIS A 68 6.12 -12.42 -1.91
N TYR A 69 5.60 -11.24 -2.20
CA TYR A 69 6.30 -10.22 -2.98
C TYR A 69 6.58 -8.98 -2.14
N GLU A 70 7.76 -8.38 -2.33
CA GLU A 70 8.09 -7.04 -1.86
C GLU A 70 8.30 -6.11 -3.07
N LEU A 71 7.27 -5.32 -3.35
CA LEU A 71 7.17 -4.47 -4.53
C LEU A 71 7.65 -3.04 -4.22
N PRO A 72 8.82 -2.59 -4.70
CA PRO A 72 9.28 -1.25 -4.41
C PRO A 72 8.50 -0.20 -5.20
N LEU A 73 8.17 0.88 -4.49
CA LEU A 73 7.44 2.02 -5.01
C LEU A 73 8.41 3.16 -5.34
N ILE A 74 8.56 3.46 -6.63
CA ILE A 74 9.60 4.34 -7.17
C ILE A 74 8.99 5.50 -7.95
N SER A 75 9.49 6.72 -7.75
CA SER A 75 9.24 7.84 -8.66
C SER A 75 10.51 8.31 -9.35
N SER A 76 10.35 8.86 -10.56
CA SER A 76 11.42 9.56 -11.27
C SER A 76 11.32 11.06 -10.99
N TYR A 77 12.44 11.73 -10.84
CA TYR A 77 12.48 13.19 -10.63
C TYR A 77 11.80 13.99 -11.75
N LEU A 78 11.77 13.45 -12.96
CA LEU A 78 11.28 14.13 -14.16
C LEU A 78 9.81 13.79 -14.49
N HIS A 79 9.25 12.74 -13.88
CA HIS A 79 7.89 12.28 -14.18
C HIS A 79 7.03 12.27 -12.92
N THR A 80 5.84 12.84 -13.05
CA THR A 80 4.89 13.07 -11.94
C THR A 80 4.10 11.82 -11.52
N GLY A 81 4.55 10.65 -11.99
CA GLY A 81 3.97 9.35 -11.71
C GLY A 81 4.80 8.53 -10.72
N VAL A 82 4.17 7.52 -10.14
CA VAL A 82 4.85 6.55 -9.29
C VAL A 82 4.69 5.17 -9.92
N SER A 83 5.79 4.43 -9.98
CA SER A 83 5.90 3.12 -10.60
C SER A 83 6.13 2.07 -9.52
N LEU A 84 5.42 0.95 -9.64
CA LEU A 84 5.54 -0.20 -8.76
C LEU A 84 6.25 -1.31 -9.52
N TYR A 85 7.43 -1.71 -9.05
CA TYR A 85 8.19 -2.79 -9.66
C TYR A 85 7.94 -4.11 -8.94
N LEU A 86 8.14 -5.23 -9.64
CA LEU A 86 8.01 -6.57 -9.05
C LEU A 86 9.11 -6.84 -8.01
N SER A 87 10.31 -6.31 -8.24
CA SER A 87 11.43 -6.37 -7.31
C SER A 87 12.34 -5.17 -7.49
N PHE A 88 13.25 -4.94 -6.54
CA PHE A 88 14.30 -3.92 -6.71
C PHE A 88 15.29 -4.31 -7.82
N GLN A 89 15.53 -5.61 -8.01
CA GLN A 89 16.40 -6.09 -9.08
C GLN A 89 15.82 -5.78 -10.47
N ASP A 90 14.50 -5.82 -10.62
CA ASP A 90 13.85 -5.49 -11.89
C ASP A 90 14.04 -4.01 -12.27
N LEU A 91 14.05 -3.11 -11.29
CA LEU A 91 14.42 -1.71 -11.50
C LEU A 91 15.88 -1.59 -11.99
N LEU A 92 16.82 -2.28 -11.32
CA LEU A 92 18.24 -2.28 -11.68
C LEU A 92 18.49 -2.84 -13.08
N ASN A 93 17.73 -3.87 -13.46
CA ASN A 93 17.81 -4.53 -14.76
C ASN A 93 17.01 -3.78 -15.85
N ASN A 94 16.47 -2.60 -15.56
CA ASN A 94 15.66 -1.79 -16.48
C ASN A 94 14.47 -2.56 -17.09
N LYS A 95 13.86 -3.47 -16.29
CA LYS A 95 12.61 -4.15 -16.66
C LYS A 95 11.42 -3.20 -16.47
N PRO A 96 10.29 -3.43 -17.19
CA PRO A 96 9.11 -2.61 -17.00
C PRO A 96 8.52 -2.74 -15.58
N PRO A 97 7.99 -1.64 -15.01
CA PRO A 97 7.24 -1.72 -13.75
C PRO A 97 5.93 -2.48 -13.96
N LEU A 98 5.41 -3.14 -12.92
CA LEU A 98 4.09 -3.80 -12.99
C LEU A 98 2.98 -2.80 -13.24
N LEU A 99 2.96 -1.74 -12.42
CA LEU A 99 1.93 -0.72 -12.43
C LEU A 99 2.55 0.67 -12.38
N THR A 100 2.02 1.60 -13.17
CA THR A 100 2.37 3.02 -13.07
C THR A 100 1.11 3.83 -12.89
N ARG A 101 1.07 4.62 -11.83
CA ARG A 101 -0.03 5.54 -11.57
C ARG A 101 0.32 6.95 -12.06
N THR A 102 -0.64 7.61 -12.68
CA THR A 102 -0.52 9.00 -13.12
C THR A 102 -1.59 9.84 -12.45
N SER A 103 -1.19 10.91 -11.75
CA SER A 103 -2.15 11.83 -11.13
C SER A 103 -2.83 12.68 -12.22
N SER A 104 -4.17 12.71 -12.22
CA SER A 104 -4.95 13.45 -13.22
C SER A 104 -4.77 14.98 -13.15
N MET A 105 -4.19 15.51 -12.08
CA MET A 105 -4.06 16.96 -11.85
C MET A 105 -3.03 17.65 -12.76
N MET A 106 -2.18 16.91 -13.49
CA MET A 106 -1.11 17.50 -14.32
C MET A 106 -1.31 17.34 -15.84
N ASN A 107 -2.53 17.09 -16.31
CA ASN A 107 -2.84 17.21 -17.73
C ASN A 107 -3.35 18.62 -18.03
N ILE A 108 -2.44 19.53 -18.38
CA ILE A 108 -2.75 20.89 -18.88
C ILE A 108 -3.70 20.81 -20.11
N ASN A 109 -3.64 19.72 -20.87
CA ASN A 109 -4.54 19.46 -22.01
C ASN A 109 -6.00 19.19 -21.61
N ASN A 110 -6.30 18.89 -20.34
CA ASN A 110 -7.68 18.75 -19.85
C ASN A 110 -8.32 20.12 -19.52
N LEU A 111 -7.53 21.19 -19.42
CA LEU A 111 -8.03 22.54 -19.10
C LEU A 111 -8.85 23.14 -20.25
N LEU A 112 -8.55 22.76 -21.50
CA LEU A 112 -9.19 23.31 -22.71
C LEU A 112 -10.33 22.45 -23.26
N ARG A 113 -10.61 21.26 -22.71
CA ARG A 113 -11.57 20.31 -23.32
C ARG A 113 -12.80 19.96 -22.49
N ARG A 114 -12.89 20.30 -21.19
CA ARG A 114 -14.11 20.00 -20.40
C ARG A 114 -14.36 21.04 -19.30
N PRO A 115 -15.46 21.82 -19.35
CA PRO A 115 -15.89 22.58 -18.20
C PRO A 115 -16.51 21.60 -17.19
N PHE A 116 -15.89 21.47 -16.02
CA PHE A 116 -16.53 21.06 -14.77
C PHE A 116 -17.43 19.81 -14.76
N ARG A 117 -16.94 18.64 -15.22
CA ARG A 117 -17.53 17.34 -14.85
C ARG A 117 -16.49 16.22 -14.81
N ASN A 118 -16.31 15.63 -13.62
CA ASN A 118 -15.61 14.37 -13.32
C ASN A 118 -14.18 14.25 -13.88
N SER A 119 -13.23 14.97 -13.29
CA SER A 119 -11.83 14.54 -13.42
C SER A 119 -11.63 13.27 -12.60
N SER A 120 -11.03 12.25 -13.21
CA SER A 120 -10.67 11.01 -12.52
C SER A 120 -9.74 11.33 -11.34
N PHE A 121 -9.89 10.63 -10.22
CA PHE A 121 -9.01 10.80 -9.07
C PHE A 121 -7.59 10.34 -9.42
N LEU A 122 -7.49 9.16 -10.05
CA LEU A 122 -6.25 8.48 -10.43
C LEU A 122 -6.50 7.52 -11.58
N THR A 123 -5.54 7.40 -12.50
CA THR A 123 -5.50 6.31 -13.48
C THR A 123 -4.24 5.48 -13.23
N ILE A 124 -4.40 4.16 -13.14
CA ILE A 124 -3.32 3.20 -12.95
C ILE A 124 -3.19 2.36 -14.22
N HIS A 125 -1.98 2.32 -14.76
CA HIS A 125 -1.66 1.59 -15.98
C HIS A 125 -0.89 0.32 -15.65
N LYS A 126 -1.18 -0.78 -16.35
CA LYS A 126 -0.37 -2.00 -16.36
C LYS A 126 0.56 -1.96 -17.56
N HIS A 127 1.83 -2.33 -17.35
CA HIS A 127 2.79 -2.42 -18.45
C HIS A 127 2.84 -3.84 -19.00
N GLU A 128 2.90 -3.93 -20.33
CA GLU A 128 3.29 -5.16 -21.03
C GLU A 128 4.76 -5.08 -21.46
N SER A 129 5.23 -3.88 -21.77
CA SER A 129 6.62 -3.61 -22.11
C SER A 129 7.02 -2.21 -21.63
N MET A 130 8.27 -1.80 -21.92
CA MET A 130 8.71 -0.48 -21.51
C MET A 130 8.01 0.68 -22.24
N SER A 131 7.62 0.45 -23.48
CA SER A 131 6.91 1.42 -24.31
C SER A 131 5.39 1.20 -24.33
N ASN A 132 4.91 -0.01 -23.99
CA ASN A 132 3.49 -0.35 -24.05
C ASN A 132 2.87 -0.50 -22.65
N LYS A 133 1.81 0.28 -22.41
CA LYS A 133 1.00 0.22 -21.19
C LYS A 133 -0.45 0.53 -21.52
N PHE A 134 -1.37 -0.07 -20.78
CA PHE A 134 -2.81 0.17 -20.93
C PHE A 134 -3.46 0.53 -19.60
N GLU A 135 -4.62 1.16 -19.65
CA GLU A 135 -5.40 1.51 -18.45
C GLU A 135 -5.91 0.23 -17.77
N PHE A 136 -5.35 -0.08 -16.60
CA PHE A 136 -5.73 -1.25 -15.83
C PHE A 136 -6.80 -0.92 -14.80
N CYS A 137 -6.71 0.25 -14.16
CA CYS A 137 -7.68 0.71 -13.18
C CYS A 137 -7.97 2.20 -13.32
N HIS A 138 -9.26 2.53 -13.39
CA HIS A 138 -9.79 3.89 -13.33
C HIS A 138 -10.36 4.17 -11.95
N VAL A 139 -9.99 5.29 -11.33
CA VAL A 139 -10.41 5.60 -9.96
C VAL A 139 -11.24 6.87 -9.92
N ASP A 140 -12.49 6.76 -9.48
CA ASP A 140 -13.35 7.91 -9.16
C ASP A 140 -13.41 8.11 -7.64
N PHE A 141 -13.58 9.36 -7.18
CA PHE A 141 -13.82 9.69 -5.77
C PHE A 141 -15.23 10.23 -5.58
N LYS A 142 -15.91 9.79 -4.51
CA LYS A 142 -17.24 10.29 -4.14
C LYS A 142 -17.37 10.49 -2.64
N ILE A 143 -18.20 11.46 -2.27
CA ILE A 143 -18.57 11.74 -0.89
C ILE A 143 -19.97 11.13 -0.65
N HIS A 144 -20.09 10.27 0.37
CA HIS A 144 -21.39 9.72 0.79
C HIS A 144 -22.02 10.62 1.86
N SER A 145 -21.25 10.98 2.88
CA SER A 145 -21.58 11.92 3.96
C SER A 145 -20.30 12.63 4.44
N ASN A 146 -20.40 13.54 5.39
CA ASN A 146 -19.24 14.28 5.93
C ASN A 146 -18.12 13.36 6.45
N HIS A 147 -18.49 12.19 6.99
CA HIS A 147 -17.56 11.27 7.64
C HIS A 147 -17.40 9.94 6.88
N ILE A 148 -18.08 9.79 5.74
CA ILE A 148 -17.98 8.61 4.89
C ILE A 148 -17.74 9.03 3.44
N THR A 149 -16.59 8.65 2.91
CA THR A 149 -16.25 8.82 1.49
C THR A 149 -16.01 7.46 0.85
N TYR A 150 -15.97 7.40 -0.47
CA TYR A 150 -15.59 6.15 -1.13
C TYR A 150 -14.89 6.38 -2.47
N TYR A 151 -14.01 5.45 -2.82
CA TYR A 151 -13.41 5.37 -4.14
C TYR A 151 -14.10 4.29 -4.96
N ILE A 152 -14.25 4.52 -6.26
CA ILE A 152 -14.74 3.54 -7.22
C ILE A 152 -13.57 3.14 -8.11
N LEU A 153 -13.07 1.92 -7.95
CA LEU A 153 -12.02 1.35 -8.78
C LEU A 153 -12.69 0.50 -9.86
N LYS A 154 -12.62 0.94 -11.11
CA LYS A 154 -13.12 0.20 -12.27
C LYS A 154 -11.94 -0.45 -12.96
N PHE A 155 -12.05 -1.74 -13.28
CA PHE A 155 -11.04 -2.51 -13.98
C PHE A 155 -11.58 -2.92 -15.36
N PRO A 156 -11.40 -2.09 -16.41
CA PRO A 156 -12.04 -2.31 -17.70
C PRO A 156 -11.67 -3.64 -18.35
N THR A 157 -10.45 -4.11 -18.10
CA THR A 157 -9.95 -5.39 -18.64
C THR A 157 -10.43 -6.62 -17.88
N LEU A 158 -10.99 -6.44 -16.68
CA LEU A 158 -11.52 -7.52 -15.84
C LEU A 158 -13.05 -7.52 -15.73
N ASP A 159 -13.72 -6.48 -16.24
CA ASP A 159 -15.14 -6.20 -16.03
C ASP A 159 -15.55 -6.18 -14.53
N GLU A 160 -14.64 -5.69 -13.68
CA GLU A 160 -14.81 -5.65 -12.22
C GLU A 160 -14.89 -4.21 -11.71
N THR A 161 -15.70 -3.99 -10.67
CA THR A 161 -15.79 -2.69 -9.98
C THR A 161 -15.75 -2.88 -8.47
N ILE A 162 -14.80 -2.21 -7.82
CA ILE A 162 -14.60 -2.27 -6.37
C ILE A 162 -14.91 -0.91 -5.75
N TYR A 163 -15.63 -0.93 -4.63
CA TYR A 163 -15.93 0.25 -3.82
C TYR A 163 -15.11 0.23 -2.53
N LEU A 164 -14.16 1.16 -2.42
CA LEU A 164 -13.41 1.37 -1.17
C LEU A 164 -14.17 2.34 -0.29
N ILE A 165 -14.82 1.87 0.77
CA ILE A 165 -15.66 2.69 1.63
C ILE A 165 -14.84 3.15 2.83
N ASN A 166 -14.55 4.45 2.88
CA ASN A 166 -13.74 5.06 3.93
C ASN A 166 -14.61 5.55 5.08
N ASN A 167 -14.32 5.06 6.27
CA ASN A 167 -14.70 5.70 7.53
C ASN A 167 -13.64 6.75 7.88
N ASN A 168 -14.02 8.03 7.87
CA ASN A 168 -13.14 9.15 8.20
C ASN A 168 -13.42 9.70 9.64
N SER A 169 -13.90 8.86 10.55
CA SER A 169 -14.04 9.20 11.97
C SER A 169 -12.71 9.12 12.73
N SER A 170 -12.75 9.27 14.06
CA SER A 170 -11.59 9.19 14.96
C SER A 170 -10.73 7.93 14.83
N LYS A 171 -11.30 6.82 14.36
CA LYS A 171 -10.59 5.57 14.07
C LYS A 171 -10.84 5.17 12.60
N PRO A 172 -10.01 5.68 11.67
CA PRO A 172 -10.27 5.52 10.25
C PRO A 172 -10.01 4.08 9.79
N THR A 173 -10.90 3.60 8.93
CA THR A 173 -10.82 2.29 8.29
C THR A 173 -11.34 2.39 6.87
N VAL A 174 -10.91 1.47 6.01
CA VAL A 174 -11.49 1.31 4.68
C VAL A 174 -12.00 -0.11 4.52
N ASP A 175 -13.28 -0.27 4.22
CA ASP A 175 -13.88 -1.58 3.98
C ASP A 175 -14.22 -1.73 2.51
N PHE A 176 -13.96 -2.90 1.93
CA PHE A 176 -14.36 -3.23 0.56
C PHE A 176 -14.61 -4.73 0.40
N GLU A 177 -15.28 -5.08 -0.69
CA GLU A 177 -15.53 -6.46 -1.08
C GLU A 177 -14.91 -6.70 -2.47
N TYR A 178 -14.24 -7.83 -2.62
CA TYR A 178 -13.71 -8.29 -3.90
C TYR A 178 -13.80 -9.81 -3.98
N LYS A 179 -14.38 -10.35 -5.07
CA LYS A 179 -14.61 -11.80 -5.26
C LYS A 179 -15.16 -12.48 -4.01
N LYS A 180 -16.29 -11.95 -3.48
CA LYS A 180 -16.98 -12.43 -2.26
C LYS A 180 -16.15 -12.42 -0.98
N THR A 181 -14.97 -11.79 -1.01
CA THR A 181 -14.09 -11.65 0.16
C THR A 181 -14.20 -10.25 0.68
N CYS A 182 -14.53 -10.14 1.97
CA CYS A 182 -14.59 -8.86 2.66
C CYS A 182 -13.23 -8.50 3.23
N PHE A 183 -12.83 -7.25 3.02
CA PHE A 183 -11.55 -6.74 3.47
C PHE A 183 -11.74 -5.49 4.33
N ARG A 184 -10.85 -5.33 5.31
CA ARG A 184 -10.71 -4.11 6.09
C ARG A 184 -9.26 -3.66 6.05
N ILE A 185 -9.08 -2.39 5.75
CA ILE A 185 -7.79 -1.72 5.78
C ILE A 185 -7.72 -0.80 6.99
N THR A 186 -6.59 -0.87 7.69
CA THR A 186 -6.24 -0.03 8.84
C THR A 186 -4.91 0.69 8.57
N GLY A 187 -4.57 1.69 9.38
CA GLY A 187 -3.36 2.49 9.19
C GLY A 187 -3.52 3.66 8.20
N VAL A 188 -4.72 3.87 7.67
CA VAL A 188 -5.08 5.14 6.99
C VAL A 188 -5.35 6.22 8.05
N THR A 189 -4.81 7.43 7.89
CA THR A 189 -4.99 8.50 8.87
C THR A 189 -6.22 9.35 8.55
N GLY A 190 -6.96 9.78 9.57
CA GLY A 190 -8.17 10.61 9.43
C GLY A 190 -7.82 12.08 9.28
N THR A 191 -6.73 12.50 9.90
CA THR A 191 -6.12 13.83 9.85
C THR A 191 -4.67 13.71 10.30
N THR A 192 -3.81 14.52 9.68
CA THR A 192 -2.39 14.73 9.95
C THR A 192 -2.17 15.33 11.33
N SER A 193 -1.12 14.90 12.05
CA SER A 193 -0.20 15.71 12.89
C SER A 193 0.41 14.88 14.04
N VAL A 194 1.75 14.86 14.10
CA VAL A 194 2.61 14.49 15.23
C VAL A 194 2.78 12.98 15.52
N ILE A 195 4.06 12.56 15.55
CA ILE A 195 4.67 11.38 16.21
C ILE A 195 3.69 10.25 16.58
N GLY A 196 3.79 9.12 15.88
CA GLY A 196 2.98 7.92 16.18
C GLY A 196 2.07 7.44 15.05
N VAL A 197 2.18 8.04 13.85
CA VAL A 197 1.52 7.49 12.65
C VAL A 197 2.16 6.13 12.34
N SER A 198 1.33 5.08 12.27
CA SER A 198 1.76 3.79 11.74
C SER A 198 2.36 4.04 10.36
N PRO A 199 3.64 3.75 10.09
CA PRO A 199 4.24 3.87 8.77
C PRO A 199 3.66 2.84 7.79
N GLU A 200 2.57 2.17 8.17
CA GLU A 200 2.03 1.01 7.51
C GLU A 200 0.53 1.13 7.28
N ILE A 201 0.09 0.79 6.07
CA ILE A 201 -1.31 0.53 5.73
C ILE A 201 -1.47 -0.98 5.65
N LYS A 202 -2.38 -1.58 6.42
CA LYS A 202 -2.55 -3.04 6.55
C LYS A 202 -3.91 -3.50 6.05
N LEU A 203 -3.91 -4.48 5.17
CA LEU A 203 -5.09 -5.13 4.59
C LEU A 203 -5.38 -6.46 5.29
N TYR A 204 -6.55 -6.57 5.91
CA TYR A 204 -7.00 -7.78 6.60
C TYR A 204 -8.21 -8.40 5.92
N VAL A 205 -8.27 -9.74 5.96
CA VAL A 205 -9.45 -10.51 5.55
C VAL A 205 -10.45 -10.56 6.69
N MET A 206 -11.70 -10.19 6.40
CA MET A 206 -12.77 -10.07 7.37
C MET A 206 -13.83 -11.14 7.16
N ASN A 207 -14.61 -11.42 8.21
CA ASN A 207 -15.70 -12.38 8.12
C ASN A 207 -16.77 -11.86 7.14
N PRO A 208 -17.16 -12.61 6.10
CA PRO A 208 -18.16 -12.16 5.13
C PRO A 208 -19.54 -11.91 5.76
N ASN A 209 -19.83 -12.54 6.91
CA ASN A 209 -21.08 -12.34 7.65
C ASN A 209 -21.01 -11.19 8.66
N SER A 210 -19.91 -10.43 8.66
CA SER A 210 -19.73 -9.33 9.60
C SER A 210 -20.71 -8.18 9.34
N LYS A 211 -21.48 -7.83 10.37
CA LYS A 211 -22.39 -6.68 10.37
C LYS A 211 -21.67 -5.36 10.68
N ASN A 212 -20.41 -5.44 11.10
CA ASN A 212 -19.60 -4.31 11.55
C ASN A 212 -18.71 -3.75 10.44
N LEU A 213 -18.90 -4.19 9.20
CA LEU A 213 -18.25 -3.63 8.01
C LEU A 213 -19.15 -2.58 7.35
N LEU A 214 -18.55 -1.54 6.78
CA LEU A 214 -19.31 -0.56 5.98
C LEU A 214 -19.85 -1.17 4.67
N THR A 215 -19.28 -2.28 4.20
CA THR A 215 -19.78 -3.03 3.05
C THR A 215 -21.05 -3.82 3.35
N TYR A 216 -21.38 -4.04 4.62
CA TYR A 216 -22.55 -4.82 5.02
C TYR A 216 -23.85 -4.19 4.50
N ASN A 217 -24.64 -4.97 3.76
CA ASN A 217 -25.89 -4.58 3.10
C ASN A 217 -25.79 -3.32 2.23
N THR A 218 -24.62 -3.08 1.65
CA THR A 218 -24.41 -1.96 0.76
C THR A 218 -24.86 -2.31 -0.66
N THR A 219 -25.61 -1.40 -1.31
CA THR A 219 -26.14 -1.61 -2.66
C THR A 219 -25.78 -0.46 -3.59
N VAL A 220 -25.73 -0.73 -4.90
CA VAL A 220 -25.49 0.30 -5.92
C VAL A 220 -26.82 0.76 -6.49
N LEU A 221 -27.25 1.97 -6.14
CA LEU A 221 -28.42 2.61 -6.75
C LEU A 221 -28.11 3.09 -8.17
N ASN A 222 -28.96 2.71 -9.12
CA ASN A 222 -28.96 3.19 -10.51
C ASN A 222 -27.58 3.10 -11.20
N GLY A 223 -26.76 2.12 -10.81
CA GLY A 223 -25.39 1.95 -11.30
C GLY A 223 -24.43 3.12 -10.99
N LYS A 224 -24.82 4.08 -10.14
CA LYS A 224 -24.09 5.34 -9.95
C LYS A 224 -23.72 5.67 -8.51
N LYS A 225 -24.56 5.36 -7.52
CA LYS A 225 -24.34 5.79 -6.14
C LYS A 225 -24.45 4.62 -5.18
N LEU A 226 -23.49 4.54 -4.26
CA LEU A 226 -23.50 3.55 -3.19
C LEU A 226 -24.48 3.97 -2.08
N GLN A 227 -25.38 3.06 -1.71
CA GLN A 227 -26.28 3.19 -0.56
C GLN A 227 -25.67 2.45 0.63
N ILE A 228 -25.23 3.20 1.63
CA ILE A 228 -24.55 2.68 2.82
C ILE A 228 -25.43 2.98 4.04
N ASN A 229 -26.21 2.00 4.50
CA ASN A 229 -27.10 2.16 5.66
C ASN A 229 -27.00 0.94 6.58
N ASN A 230 -25.93 0.89 7.37
CA ASN A 230 -25.67 -0.16 8.35
C ASN A 230 -25.38 0.44 9.72
N GLY A 231 -25.19 -0.43 10.72
CA GLY A 231 -24.97 -0.01 12.11
C GLY A 231 -23.74 0.89 12.24
N LEU A 232 -22.63 0.52 11.60
CA LEU A 232 -21.40 1.30 11.64
C LEU A 232 -21.57 2.66 10.94
N SER A 233 -22.24 2.73 9.78
CA SER A 233 -22.42 4.00 9.07
C SER A 233 -23.26 5.01 9.88
N LYS A 234 -24.26 4.54 10.63
CA LYS A 234 -25.03 5.38 11.56
C LYS A 234 -24.16 5.93 12.68
N LEU A 235 -23.34 5.08 13.31
CA LEU A 235 -22.42 5.51 14.38
C LEU A 235 -21.41 6.54 13.87
N VAL A 236 -20.79 6.28 12.71
CA VAL A 236 -19.84 7.19 12.05
C VAL A 236 -20.49 8.54 11.73
N ASN A 237 -21.72 8.55 11.21
CA ASN A 237 -22.43 9.80 10.94
C ASN A 237 -22.83 10.55 12.22
N SER A 238 -23.16 9.83 13.30
CA SER A 238 -23.46 10.43 14.61
C SER A 238 -22.22 10.83 15.42
N GLN A 239 -21.01 10.50 14.94
CA GLN A 239 -19.74 10.74 15.62
C GLN A 239 -19.63 10.10 17.03
N ASP A 240 -20.29 8.95 17.25
CA ASP A 240 -20.20 8.22 18.53
C ASP A 240 -18.87 7.45 18.62
N GLN A 241 -17.81 8.16 18.99
CA GLN A 241 -16.44 7.64 19.00
C GLN A 241 -16.28 6.40 19.90
N SER A 242 -16.94 6.38 21.07
CA SER A 242 -16.84 5.26 22.00
C SER A 242 -17.38 3.98 21.37
N ARG A 243 -18.58 4.04 20.79
CA ARG A 243 -19.20 2.86 20.15
C ARG A 243 -18.52 2.46 18.86
N ILE A 244 -18.00 3.42 18.08
CA ILE A 244 -17.15 3.11 16.91
C ILE A 244 -15.92 2.31 17.35
N ASN A 245 -15.21 2.78 18.38
CA ASN A 245 -14.00 2.13 18.87
C ASN A 245 -14.28 0.75 19.48
N GLU A 246 -15.40 0.58 20.15
CA GLU A 246 -15.86 -0.72 20.65
C GLU A 246 -16.17 -1.67 19.49
N MET A 247 -16.99 -1.25 18.53
CA MET A 247 -17.38 -2.06 17.38
C MET A 247 -16.17 -2.49 16.54
N LEU A 248 -15.24 -1.57 16.28
CA LEU A 248 -14.01 -1.86 15.53
C LEU A 248 -13.01 -2.73 16.30
N ARG A 249 -13.03 -2.73 17.65
CA ARG A 249 -12.17 -3.62 18.47
C ARG A 249 -12.73 -5.02 18.56
N ASN A 250 -14.05 -5.16 18.62
CA ASN A 250 -14.72 -6.45 18.72
C ASN A 250 -14.68 -7.22 17.39
N GLU A 251 -14.53 -6.51 16.28
CA GLU A 251 -14.41 -7.11 14.96
C GLU A 251 -12.99 -7.61 14.68
N LYS A 252 -12.78 -8.93 14.80
CA LYS A 252 -11.50 -9.59 14.52
C LYS A 252 -11.41 -10.07 13.07
N PRO A 253 -10.23 -9.98 12.44
CA PRO A 253 -10.03 -10.55 11.12
C PRO A 253 -10.09 -12.08 11.16
N VAL A 254 -10.43 -12.69 10.04
CA VAL A 254 -10.43 -14.17 9.88
C VAL A 254 -9.00 -14.71 10.01
N ILE A 255 -8.04 -13.93 9.52
CA ILE A 255 -6.61 -14.23 9.59
C ILE A 255 -5.94 -13.02 10.26
N SER A 256 -5.21 -13.27 11.35
CA SER A 256 -4.53 -12.23 12.13
C SER A 256 -3.39 -11.54 11.36
N ILE A 257 -2.89 -12.20 10.32
CA ILE A 257 -1.81 -11.72 9.47
C ILE A 257 -2.40 -10.91 8.31
N PRO A 258 -1.91 -9.69 8.05
CA PRO A 258 -2.39 -8.89 6.94
C PRO A 258 -2.01 -9.53 5.61
N MET A 259 -2.99 -9.64 4.71
CA MET A 259 -2.78 -10.17 3.36
C MET A 259 -1.91 -9.26 2.50
N GLY A 260 -1.93 -7.95 2.79
CA GLY A 260 -1.09 -6.97 2.14
C GLY A 260 -0.76 -5.82 3.08
N ARG A 261 0.41 -5.23 2.91
CA ARG A 261 0.83 -4.04 3.64
C ARG A 261 1.61 -3.10 2.75
N TYR A 262 1.33 -1.80 2.84
CA TYR A 262 2.27 -0.78 2.39
C TYR A 262 3.13 -0.38 3.58
N LEU A 263 4.43 -0.21 3.36
CA LEU A 263 5.41 0.25 4.34
C LEU A 263 6.07 1.52 3.79
N ASP A 264 5.90 2.62 4.51
CA ASP A 264 6.62 3.87 4.28
C ASP A 264 8.03 3.75 4.84
N GLN A 265 9.02 3.82 3.95
CA GLN A 265 10.44 3.76 4.32
C GLN A 265 11.08 5.16 4.28
N GLY A 266 10.29 6.21 4.08
CA GLY A 266 10.76 7.54 3.76
C GLY A 266 11.26 7.66 2.31
N ASP A 267 11.48 8.91 1.87
CA ASP A 267 11.95 9.21 0.53
C ASP A 267 13.48 9.03 0.43
N ALA A 268 13.91 7.85 -0.01
CA ALA A 268 15.31 7.53 -0.26
C ALA A 268 15.70 7.89 -1.70
N LYS A 269 16.63 8.84 -1.86
CA LYS A 269 17.17 9.24 -3.17
C LYS A 269 18.23 8.23 -3.60
N LEU A 270 18.02 7.59 -4.74
CA LEU A 270 18.93 6.59 -5.29
C LEU A 270 19.51 7.08 -6.61
N LYS A 271 20.82 6.86 -6.79
CA LYS A 271 21.52 7.06 -8.05
C LYS A 271 21.67 5.70 -8.71
N LEU A 272 20.98 5.52 -9.83
CA LEU A 272 21.11 4.32 -10.64
C LEU A 272 22.20 4.57 -11.68
N ASP A 273 23.32 3.88 -11.53
CA ASP A 273 24.36 3.80 -12.54
C ASP A 273 24.00 2.64 -13.48
N ASN A 274 23.38 2.94 -14.61
CA ASN A 274 23.16 1.94 -15.65
C ASN A 274 24.50 1.64 -16.32
N SER A 275 25.26 0.69 -15.77
CA SER A 275 26.38 0.07 -16.46
C SER A 275 25.80 -0.79 -17.58
N SER A 276 25.73 -0.23 -18.79
CA SER A 276 25.44 -1.02 -19.98
C SER A 276 26.50 -2.12 -20.08
N VAL A 277 26.08 -3.37 -19.87
CA VAL A 277 26.86 -4.53 -20.30
C VAL A 277 26.96 -4.44 -21.82
N ASN A 278 28.19 -4.33 -22.29
CA ASN A 278 28.65 -4.36 -23.69
C ASN A 278 28.37 -3.13 -24.56
N GLY A 279 29.42 -2.34 -24.78
CA GLY A 279 29.62 -1.57 -26.01
C GLY A 279 29.07 -0.15 -26.01
N GLY A 280 29.84 0.78 -25.44
CA GLY A 280 29.89 2.17 -25.90
C GLY A 280 28.57 2.93 -25.92
N ALA A 281 27.94 3.16 -24.77
CA ALA A 281 26.92 4.19 -24.62
C ALA A 281 27.07 4.92 -23.28
N THR A 282 26.87 6.23 -23.32
CA THR A 282 26.96 7.19 -22.22
C THR A 282 26.27 6.71 -20.94
N LYS A 283 26.96 6.78 -19.80
CA LYS A 283 26.39 6.54 -18.45
C LYS A 283 25.21 7.47 -18.21
N HIS A 284 23.98 7.01 -18.45
CA HIS A 284 22.79 7.72 -18.02
C HIS A 284 22.57 7.46 -16.53
N LYS A 285 23.05 8.39 -15.70
CA LYS A 285 22.70 8.43 -14.27
C LYS A 285 21.24 8.81 -14.17
N SER A 286 20.38 7.89 -13.74
CA SER A 286 19.01 8.23 -13.41
C SER A 286 18.89 8.40 -11.89
N ASN A 287 18.41 9.56 -11.47
CA ASN A 287 18.03 9.79 -10.09
C ASN A 287 16.59 9.29 -9.94
N VAL A 288 16.36 8.45 -8.94
CA VAL A 288 15.02 7.97 -8.57
C VAL A 288 14.80 8.15 -7.08
N ILE A 289 13.55 8.17 -6.67
CA ILE A 289 13.15 8.23 -5.26
C ILE A 289 12.40 6.95 -4.94
N LYS A 290 12.91 6.17 -3.98
CA LYS A 290 12.17 5.07 -3.37
C LYS A 290 11.33 5.63 -2.23
N HIS A 291 10.02 5.48 -2.31
CA HIS A 291 9.08 5.97 -1.29
C HIS A 291 8.78 4.93 -0.21
N GLY A 292 8.90 3.65 -0.54
CA GLY A 292 8.45 2.56 0.32
C GLY A 292 8.27 1.27 -0.47
N VAL A 293 7.60 0.30 0.14
CA VAL A 293 7.35 -1.01 -0.45
C VAL A 293 5.92 -1.47 -0.20
N ILE A 294 5.35 -2.20 -1.15
CA ILE A 294 4.10 -2.94 -0.97
C ILE A 294 4.46 -4.42 -0.81
N ARG A 295 4.12 -5.02 0.34
CA ARG A 295 4.28 -6.45 0.59
C ARG A 295 2.93 -7.15 0.49
N LEU A 296 2.81 -8.21 -0.29
CA LEU A 296 1.55 -8.96 -0.41
C LEU A 296 1.77 -10.43 -0.72
N PHE A 297 0.77 -11.23 -0.35
CA PHE A 297 0.70 -12.64 -0.70
C PHE A 297 -0.05 -12.86 -2.01
N ASP A 298 0.42 -13.80 -2.82
CA ASP A 298 -0.20 -14.24 -4.08
C ASP A 298 -0.34 -15.76 -4.10
N TYR A 299 -1.29 -16.26 -4.89
CA TYR A 299 -1.63 -17.68 -5.00
C TYR A 299 -1.18 -18.34 -6.31
N LYS A 300 -0.67 -17.54 -7.27
CA LYS A 300 -0.40 -18.05 -8.62
C LYS A 300 0.73 -19.08 -8.63
N GLU A 301 0.44 -20.31 -9.06
CA GLU A 301 1.44 -21.36 -9.32
C GLU A 301 2.38 -20.93 -10.46
N GLU A 302 3.66 -21.33 -10.38
CA GLU A 302 4.56 -21.20 -11.53
C GLU A 302 4.06 -22.16 -12.61
N GLU A 303 3.39 -21.66 -13.64
CA GLU A 303 3.27 -22.45 -14.87
C GLU A 303 4.69 -22.63 -15.41
N GLU A 304 5.08 -23.87 -15.72
CA GLU A 304 6.43 -24.26 -16.18
C GLU A 304 6.89 -23.50 -17.45
N ASN A 305 6.00 -22.75 -18.12
CA ASN A 305 6.27 -21.94 -19.30
C ASN A 305 5.87 -20.46 -19.15
N ALA A 306 5.49 -19.99 -17.96
CA ALA A 306 5.18 -18.59 -17.75
C ALA A 306 6.46 -17.77 -17.63
N GLU A 307 6.56 -16.69 -18.39
CA GLU A 307 7.61 -15.69 -18.23
C GLU A 307 7.72 -15.28 -16.74
N SER A 308 8.95 -15.14 -16.24
CA SER A 308 9.32 -14.98 -14.82
C SER A 308 8.71 -13.77 -14.09
N ASN A 309 7.83 -13.00 -14.74
CA ASN A 309 7.21 -11.78 -14.23
C ASN A 309 5.68 -11.88 -14.11
N THR A 310 5.08 -13.08 -14.22
CA THR A 310 3.62 -13.18 -14.17
C THR A 310 3.08 -13.26 -12.73
N VAL A 311 2.50 -12.15 -12.26
CA VAL A 311 1.70 -12.07 -11.03
C VAL A 311 0.21 -12.28 -11.33
N SER A 312 -0.60 -12.67 -10.33
CA SER A 312 -2.05 -12.77 -10.54
C SER A 312 -2.69 -11.39 -10.76
N ASN A 313 -3.80 -11.37 -11.51
CA ASN A 313 -4.60 -10.14 -11.65
C ASN A 313 -5.16 -9.70 -10.29
N ASP A 314 -5.44 -10.64 -9.39
CA ASP A 314 -5.98 -10.35 -8.06
C ASP A 314 -4.95 -9.63 -7.19
N MET A 315 -3.68 -10.04 -7.25
CA MET A 315 -2.58 -9.31 -6.64
C MET A 315 -2.48 -7.89 -7.21
N LEU A 316 -2.59 -7.73 -8.53
CA LEU A 316 -2.57 -6.39 -9.16
C LEU A 316 -3.75 -5.51 -8.71
N VAL A 317 -4.93 -6.09 -8.54
CA VAL A 317 -6.11 -5.42 -7.99
C VAL A 317 -5.83 -4.92 -6.57
N LEU A 318 -5.28 -5.77 -5.69
CA LEU A 318 -4.92 -5.38 -4.32
C LEU A 318 -3.81 -4.31 -4.31
N CYS A 319 -2.85 -4.38 -5.22
CA CYS A 319 -1.86 -3.33 -5.43
C CYS A 319 -2.53 -2.00 -5.80
N CYS A 320 -3.52 -2.00 -6.71
CA CYS A 320 -4.28 -0.80 -7.05
C CYS A 320 -4.99 -0.21 -5.82
N VAL A 321 -5.60 -1.04 -4.97
CA VAL A 321 -6.22 -0.60 -3.71
C VAL A 321 -5.21 0.11 -2.81
N LEU A 322 -4.06 -0.51 -2.54
CA LEU A 322 -3.02 0.08 -1.69
C LEU A 322 -2.44 1.37 -2.29
N LEU A 323 -2.24 1.43 -3.62
CA LEU A 323 -1.76 2.62 -4.32
C LEU A 323 -2.74 3.80 -4.24
N VAL A 324 -4.06 3.54 -4.27
CA VAL A 324 -5.11 4.55 -4.10
C VAL A 324 -5.09 5.11 -2.69
N LEU A 325 -5.02 4.26 -1.68
CA LEU A 325 -4.98 4.72 -0.28
C LEU A 325 -3.69 5.44 0.05
N ARG A 326 -2.55 4.99 -0.48
CA ARG A 326 -1.29 5.73 -0.38
C ARG A 326 -1.40 7.11 -1.05
N GLU A 327 -2.07 7.22 -2.20
CA GLU A 327 -2.31 8.53 -2.83
C GLU A 327 -3.17 9.45 -1.98
N GLN A 328 -4.24 8.92 -1.39
CA GLN A 328 -5.09 9.66 -0.48
C GLN A 328 -4.26 10.26 0.66
N GLU A 329 -3.45 9.44 1.33
CA GLU A 329 -2.62 9.89 2.46
C GLU A 329 -1.58 10.91 2.02
N TYR A 330 -0.93 10.68 0.88
CA TYR A 330 0.04 11.63 0.31
C TYR A 330 -0.59 13.00 0.00
N ARG A 331 -1.82 13.02 -0.53
CA ARG A 331 -2.53 14.29 -0.82
C ARG A 331 -2.93 15.04 0.43
N LYS A 332 -3.32 14.34 1.50
CA LYS A 332 -3.58 14.97 2.81
C LYS A 332 -2.33 15.67 3.35
N PHE A 333 -1.15 15.08 3.15
CA PHE A 333 0.12 15.65 3.61
C PHE A 333 0.54 16.90 2.82
N LYS A 334 0.29 16.92 1.50
CA LYS A 334 0.66 18.05 0.63
C LYS A 334 -0.29 19.25 0.69
N SER A 335 -1.54 19.05 1.10
CA SER A 335 -2.54 20.11 1.20
C SER A 335 -2.68 20.69 2.61
N GLY A 336 -1.79 20.32 3.53
CA GLY A 336 -1.71 20.85 4.89
C GLY A 336 -0.90 22.13 5.01
#